data_AF-A0A814XK73-F1
#
_entry.id   AF-A0A814XK73-F1
#
_cell.length_a   1.000
_cell.length_b   1.000
_cell.length_c   1.000
_cell.angle_alpha   90.00
_cell.angle_beta   90.00
_cell.angle_gamma   90.00
#
_symmetry.space_group_name_H-M   'P 1'
#
loop_
_entity.id
_entity.type
_entity.pdbx_description
1 polymer ?
#
loop_
_entity_poly.entity_id
_entity_poly.type
_entity_poly.pdbx_seq_one_letter_code
_entity_poly.pdbx_strand_id
1 'polypeptide(L)'
;MAGVAKYFNGNIFNKANEEVDLNARKYKRKIIGLYFSAHWCSPCLAFTPRLIEFYRAHAEEKKFEIIFLSSDYDEQSFYNYYQYMPWLRLDYRDRVKKQELEYRFGVNGIPRLILLDGDTGDVILADAREHIERLDPQGQYFPWSNVEREPSSCCSCSLM
;
A
#
# COMPACT_ATOMS: atom_id res chain seq x y z
N MET A 1 -7.19 17.06 0.35
CA MET A 1 -6.86 15.82 1.08
C MET A 1 -6.27 14.83 0.08
N ALA A 2 -5.45 13.87 0.51
CA ALA A 2 -5.11 12.71 -0.32
C ALA A 2 -6.36 11.83 -0.44
N GLY A 3 -6.72 11.37 -1.63
CA GLY A 3 -7.95 10.62 -1.87
C GLY A 3 -7.99 9.29 -1.11
N VAL A 4 -6.82 8.68 -0.86
CA VAL A 4 -6.73 7.45 -0.07
C VAL A 4 -7.24 7.62 1.37
N ALA A 5 -7.16 8.84 1.93
CA ALA A 5 -7.61 9.09 3.29
C ALA A 5 -9.12 8.85 3.47
N LYS A 6 -9.93 8.87 2.39
CA LYS A 6 -11.37 8.55 2.45
C LYS A 6 -11.67 7.15 2.97
N TYR A 7 -10.68 6.25 2.94
CA TYR A 7 -10.82 4.88 3.43
C TYR A 7 -10.50 4.72 4.91
N PHE A 8 -9.78 5.67 5.51
CA PHE A 8 -9.24 5.56 6.86
C PHE A 8 -9.69 6.72 7.73
N ASN A 9 -10.02 6.43 8.99
CA ASN A 9 -10.47 7.44 9.95
C ASN A 9 -9.40 7.70 11.02
N GLY A 10 -8.12 7.52 10.68
CA GLY A 10 -7.00 7.47 11.64
C GLY A 10 -6.47 6.04 11.81
N ASN A 11 -5.80 5.79 12.95
CA ASN A 11 -5.26 4.48 13.34
C ASN A 11 -4.22 3.91 12.37
N ILE A 12 -3.53 4.77 11.62
CA ILE A 12 -2.42 4.37 10.76
C ILE A 12 -1.13 4.74 11.46
N PHE A 13 -0.23 3.79 11.61
CA PHE A 13 1.00 3.95 12.36
C PHE A 13 2.22 3.71 11.48
N ASN A 14 3.26 4.51 11.69
CA ASN A 14 4.56 4.27 11.07
C ASN A 14 5.40 3.24 11.88
N LYS A 15 6.67 3.08 11.52
CA LYS A 15 7.60 2.18 12.23
C LYS A 15 8.05 2.68 13.60
N ALA A 16 7.98 3.99 13.84
CA ALA A 16 8.20 4.58 15.15
C ALA A 16 6.98 4.48 16.07
N ASN A 17 5.90 3.82 15.61
CA ASN A 17 4.64 3.69 16.32
C ASN A 17 3.95 5.05 16.56
N GLU A 18 4.19 6.01 15.68
CA GLU A 18 3.52 7.31 15.67
C GLU A 18 2.35 7.24 14.70
N GLU A 19 1.21 7.79 15.10
CA GLU A 19 0.06 7.91 14.23
C GLU A 19 0.35 8.89 13.09
N VAL A 20 -0.05 8.52 11.87
CA VAL A 20 0.16 9.33 10.66
C VAL A 20 -1.16 9.81 10.09
N ASP A 21 -1.22 11.11 9.78
CA ASP A 21 -2.35 11.68 9.04
C ASP A 21 -2.19 11.40 7.54
N LEU A 22 -3.02 10.50 7.00
CA LEU A 22 -3.05 10.20 5.56
C LEU A 22 -3.55 11.37 4.70
N ASN A 23 -4.18 12.40 5.27
CA ASN A 23 -4.58 13.60 4.52
C ASN A 23 -3.38 14.49 4.15
N ALA A 24 -2.22 14.25 4.77
CA ALA A 24 -1.01 15.03 4.55
C ALA A 24 -0.58 15.00 3.07
N ARG A 25 -0.05 16.14 2.60
CA ARG A 25 0.39 16.31 1.20
C ARG A 25 1.44 15.28 0.76
N LYS A 26 2.19 14.69 1.68
CA LYS A 26 3.21 13.67 1.36
C LYS A 26 2.63 12.38 0.78
N TYR A 27 1.33 12.12 0.94
CA TYR A 27 0.64 10.96 0.37
C TYR A 27 -0.11 11.28 -0.93
N LYS A 28 -0.15 12.57 -1.33
CA LYS A 28 -0.60 12.97 -2.66
C LYS A 28 0.38 12.55 -3.72
N ARG A 29 -0.11 12.25 -4.92
CA ARG A 29 0.67 11.77 -6.08
C ARG A 29 1.49 10.50 -5.81
N LYS A 30 1.29 9.85 -4.65
CA LYS A 30 1.88 8.56 -4.34
C LYS A 30 1.01 7.44 -4.90
N ILE A 31 1.62 6.29 -5.13
CA ILE A 31 0.91 5.02 -5.23
C ILE A 31 0.83 4.42 -3.83
N ILE A 32 -0.37 4.00 -3.41
CA ILE A 32 -0.57 3.39 -2.09
C ILE A 32 -0.93 1.92 -2.28
N GLY A 33 -0.10 1.04 -1.72
CA GLY A 33 -0.34 -0.40 -1.65
C GLY A 33 -1.11 -0.78 -0.40
N LEU A 34 -2.32 -1.31 -0.54
CA LEU A 34 -3.00 -2.00 0.57
C LEU A 34 -2.56 -3.46 0.58
N TYR A 35 -1.78 -3.83 1.61
CA TYR A 35 -1.21 -5.16 1.71
C TYR A 35 -1.94 -6.00 2.75
N PHE A 36 -2.79 -6.90 2.29
CA PHE A 36 -3.51 -7.85 3.12
C PHE A 36 -2.68 -9.13 3.28
N SER A 37 -2.31 -9.45 4.51
CA SER A 37 -1.40 -10.56 4.81
C SER A 37 -1.52 -11.05 6.25
N ALA A 38 -0.91 -12.20 6.57
CA ALA A 38 -0.82 -12.71 7.93
C ALA A 38 0.41 -13.60 8.14
N HIS A 39 0.85 -13.72 9.38
CA HIS A 39 1.97 -14.56 9.81
C HIS A 39 1.70 -16.06 9.61
N TRP A 40 0.47 -16.51 9.90
CA TRP A 40 0.08 -17.92 9.78
C TRP A 40 -0.06 -18.40 8.32
N CYS A 41 -0.02 -17.47 7.37
CA CYS A 41 -0.25 -17.74 5.95
C CYS A 41 1.08 -18.07 5.24
N SER A 42 1.29 -19.33 4.89
CA SER A 42 2.50 -19.77 4.18
C SER A 42 2.82 -18.99 2.88
N PRO A 43 1.87 -18.78 1.93
CA PRO A 43 2.18 -17.99 0.73
C PRO A 43 2.47 -16.52 1.06
N CYS A 44 1.94 -16.01 2.16
CA CYS A 44 2.24 -14.67 2.65
C CYS A 44 3.70 -14.55 3.08
N LEU A 45 4.18 -15.50 3.89
CA LEU A 45 5.59 -15.56 4.32
C LEU A 45 6.56 -15.66 3.14
N ALA A 46 6.16 -16.34 2.05
CA ALA A 46 6.97 -16.41 0.83
C ALA A 46 6.99 -15.09 0.03
N PHE A 47 5.87 -14.36 0.00
CA PHE A 47 5.75 -13.12 -0.77
C PHE A 47 6.37 -11.90 -0.06
N THR A 48 6.23 -11.78 1.26
CA THR A 48 6.68 -10.58 1.99
C THR A 48 8.13 -10.20 1.76
N PRO A 49 9.11 -11.12 1.77
CA PRO A 49 10.51 -10.76 1.51
C PRO A 49 10.71 -10.10 0.15
N ARG A 50 10.04 -10.61 -0.89
CA ARG A 50 10.08 -10.03 -2.24
C ARG A 50 9.46 -8.63 -2.27
N LEU A 51 8.35 -8.45 -1.56
CA LEU A 51 7.71 -7.14 -1.44
C LEU A 51 8.59 -6.14 -0.68
N ILE A 52 9.31 -6.57 0.35
CA ILE A 52 10.27 -5.74 1.09
C ILE A 52 11.42 -5.31 0.16
N GLU A 53 11.98 -6.23 -0.62
CA GLU A 53 13.05 -5.93 -1.59
C GLU A 53 12.57 -4.93 -2.63
N PHE A 54 11.40 -5.17 -3.24
CA PHE A 54 10.79 -4.26 -4.20
C PHE A 54 10.54 -2.88 -3.60
N TYR A 55 9.97 -2.81 -2.40
CA TYR A 55 9.72 -1.54 -1.72
C TYR A 55 11.01 -0.77 -1.47
N ARG A 56 12.07 -1.42 -0.96
CA ARG A 56 13.35 -0.76 -0.69
C ARG A 56 14.02 -0.25 -1.96
N ALA A 57 13.91 -1.00 -3.07
CA ALA A 57 14.47 -0.61 -4.35
C ALA A 57 13.71 0.53 -5.02
N HIS A 58 12.39 0.67 -4.74
CA HIS A 58 11.50 1.46 -5.59
C HIS A 58 10.63 2.52 -4.91
N ALA A 59 10.51 2.53 -3.59
CA ALA A 59 9.55 3.37 -2.88
C ALA A 59 9.77 4.86 -3.13
N GLU A 60 11.03 5.31 -3.17
CA GLU A 60 11.35 6.73 -3.29
C GLU A 60 11.15 7.26 -4.71
N GLU A 61 11.68 6.57 -5.74
CA GLU A 61 11.56 7.05 -7.12
C GLU A 61 10.16 6.86 -7.68
N LYS A 62 9.48 5.75 -7.33
CA LYS A 62 8.12 5.46 -7.80
C LYS A 62 7.01 6.10 -6.95
N LYS A 63 7.39 6.87 -5.92
CA LYS A 63 6.47 7.50 -4.96
C LYS A 63 5.50 6.46 -4.38
N PHE A 64 6.01 5.31 -3.98
CA PHE A 64 5.23 4.19 -3.51
C PHE A 64 5.25 4.11 -1.97
N GLU A 65 4.10 3.83 -1.38
CA GLU A 65 3.95 3.58 0.05
C GLU A 65 3.04 2.36 0.28
N ILE A 66 3.22 1.62 1.37
CA ILE A 66 2.38 0.47 1.72
C ILE A 66 1.70 0.69 3.07
N ILE A 67 0.45 0.24 3.19
CA ILE A 67 -0.28 0.11 4.45
C ILE A 67 -0.57 -1.37 4.66
N PHE A 68 0.01 -1.94 5.71
CA PHE A 68 -0.22 -3.31 6.13
C PHE A 68 -1.58 -3.47 6.82
N LEU A 69 -2.36 -4.42 6.33
CA LEU A 69 -3.68 -4.81 6.82
C LEU A 69 -3.62 -6.28 7.26
N SER A 70 -3.44 -6.49 8.57
CA SER A 70 -3.20 -7.83 9.10
C SER A 70 -4.46 -8.67 9.23
N SER A 71 -4.36 -9.92 8.78
CA SER A 71 -5.30 -11.01 9.03
C SER A 71 -4.83 -11.95 10.15
N ASP A 72 -3.83 -11.56 10.94
CA ASP A 72 -3.40 -12.31 12.13
C ASP A 72 -4.53 -12.42 13.15
N TYR A 73 -4.51 -13.51 13.92
CA TYR A 73 -5.51 -13.85 14.94
C TYR A 73 -5.23 -13.20 16.29
N ASP A 74 -3.98 -12.81 16.55
CA ASP A 74 -3.55 -12.20 17.79
C ASP A 74 -2.52 -11.09 17.55
N GLU A 75 -2.44 -10.18 18.52
CA GLU A 75 -1.60 -8.97 18.46
C GLU A 75 -0.10 -9.31 18.48
N GLN A 76 0.29 -10.41 19.14
CA GLN A 76 1.69 -10.82 19.22
C GLN A 76 2.18 -11.31 17.85
N SER A 77 1.43 -12.18 17.18
CA SER A 77 1.71 -12.65 15.83
C SER A 77 1.78 -11.49 14.84
N PHE A 78 0.86 -10.53 14.96
CA PHE A 78 0.88 -9.31 14.17
C PHE A 78 2.19 -8.54 14.30
N TYR A 79 2.62 -8.21 15.52
CA TYR A 79 3.85 -7.44 15.74
C TYR A 79 5.10 -8.23 15.35
N ASN A 80 5.12 -9.54 15.62
CA ASN A 80 6.20 -10.44 15.23
C ASN A 80 6.39 -10.48 13.71
N TYR A 81 5.32 -10.33 12.94
CA TYR A 81 5.39 -10.33 11.49
C TYR A 81 5.68 -8.94 10.92
N TYR A 82 5.02 -7.91 11.44
CA TYR A 82 5.21 -6.52 11.00
C TYR A 82 6.62 -5.99 11.28
N GLN A 83 7.36 -6.53 12.26
CA GLN A 83 8.70 -6.03 12.61
C GLN A 83 9.64 -5.94 11.41
N TYR A 84 9.52 -6.85 10.43
CA TYR A 84 10.37 -6.90 9.23
C TYR A 84 9.94 -5.95 8.11
N MET A 85 8.70 -5.44 8.16
CA MET A 85 8.10 -4.63 7.11
C MET A 85 8.50 -3.15 7.28
N PRO A 86 9.03 -2.45 6.26
CA PRO A 86 9.52 -1.06 6.39
C PRO A 86 8.46 0.03 6.12
N TRP A 87 7.18 -0.32 6.11
CA TRP A 87 6.07 0.56 5.70
C TRP A 87 5.06 0.81 6.82
N LEU A 88 3.91 1.43 6.52
CA LEU A 88 2.86 1.78 7.50
C LEU A 88 1.98 0.56 7.86
N ARG A 89 1.22 0.66 8.95
CA ARG A 89 0.21 -0.34 9.35
C ARG A 89 -1.09 0.31 9.78
N LEU A 90 -2.20 -0.39 9.58
CA LEU A 90 -3.40 -0.15 10.38
C LEU A 90 -3.18 -0.68 11.80
N ASP A 91 -3.79 -0.04 12.80
CA ASP A 91 -3.82 -0.59 14.15
C ASP A 91 -4.43 -1.99 14.15
N TYR A 92 -3.77 -2.93 14.82
CA TYR A 92 -4.25 -4.30 14.93
C TYR A 92 -5.66 -4.36 15.52
N ARG A 93 -5.96 -3.42 16.44
CA ARG A 93 -7.25 -3.35 17.13
C ARG A 93 -8.40 -2.88 16.24
N ASP A 94 -8.11 -2.21 15.13
CA ASP A 94 -9.12 -1.72 14.20
C ASP A 94 -9.59 -2.82 13.22
N ARG A 95 -10.12 -3.91 13.80
CA ARG A 95 -10.60 -5.08 13.06
C ARG A 95 -11.78 -4.76 12.15
N VAL A 96 -12.64 -3.81 12.57
CA VAL A 96 -13.80 -3.37 11.81
C VAL A 96 -13.34 -2.68 10.52
N LYS A 97 -12.39 -1.75 10.61
CA LYS A 97 -11.83 -1.09 9.41
C LYS A 97 -11.14 -2.10 8.50
N LYS A 98 -10.37 -3.04 9.05
CA LYS A 98 -9.74 -4.10 8.26
C LYS A 98 -10.77 -4.90 7.47
N GLN A 99 -11.86 -5.33 8.10
CA GLN A 99 -12.93 -6.10 7.45
C GLN A 99 -13.70 -5.26 6.41
N GLU A 100 -13.96 -3.97 6.69
CA GLU A 100 -14.57 -3.04 5.73
C GLU A 100 -13.74 -2.97 4.44
N LEU A 101 -12.42 -2.86 4.56
CA LEU A 101 -11.52 -2.77 3.41
C LEU A 101 -11.45 -4.08 2.63
N GLU A 102 -11.44 -5.24 3.31
CA GLU A 102 -11.52 -6.53 2.62
C GLU A 102 -12.79 -6.66 1.78
N TYR A 103 -13.94 -6.31 2.37
CA TYR A 103 -15.22 -6.34 1.66
C TYR A 103 -15.24 -5.36 0.48
N ARG A 104 -14.84 -4.11 0.72
CA ARG A 104 -14.83 -3.04 -0.29
C ARG A 104 -14.00 -3.39 -1.50
N PHE A 105 -12.85 -4.01 -1.30
CA PHE A 105 -11.91 -4.34 -2.38
C PHE A 105 -12.00 -5.81 -2.84
N GLY A 106 -12.98 -6.59 -2.36
CA GLY A 106 -13.21 -7.96 -2.80
C GLY A 106 -12.06 -8.91 -2.44
N VAL A 107 -11.41 -8.72 -1.30
CA VAL A 107 -10.29 -9.55 -0.85
C VAL A 107 -10.82 -10.84 -0.21
N ASN A 108 -10.81 -11.92 -0.98
CA ASN A 108 -11.24 -13.25 -0.53
C ASN A 108 -10.07 -14.19 -0.17
N GLY A 109 -8.83 -13.71 -0.26
CA GLY A 109 -7.64 -14.51 0.00
C GLY A 109 -6.39 -13.64 0.11
N ILE A 110 -5.40 -14.16 0.83
CA ILE A 110 -4.11 -13.52 1.10
C ILE A 110 -2.94 -14.42 0.63
N PRO A 111 -1.78 -13.84 0.25
CA PRO A 111 -1.48 -12.41 0.25
C PRO A 111 -2.16 -11.66 -0.91
N ARG A 112 -2.58 -10.42 -0.66
CA ARG A 112 -3.14 -9.53 -1.67
C ARG A 112 -2.52 -8.14 -1.57
N LEU A 113 -2.05 -7.57 -2.68
CA LEU A 113 -1.53 -6.22 -2.75
C LEU A 113 -2.32 -5.40 -3.77
N ILE A 114 -3.11 -4.44 -3.30
CA ILE A 114 -3.94 -3.58 -4.14
C ILE A 114 -3.24 -2.23 -4.29
N LEU A 115 -3.06 -1.75 -5.51
CA LEU A 115 -2.50 -0.42 -5.77
C LEU A 115 -3.62 0.59 -5.95
N LEU A 116 -3.55 1.67 -5.18
CA LEU A 116 -4.46 2.81 -5.23
C LEU A 116 -3.71 4.06 -5.68
N ASP A 117 -4.42 4.95 -6.37
CA ASP A 117 -3.97 6.30 -6.61
C ASP A 117 -4.08 7.12 -5.31
N GLY A 118 -3.00 7.76 -4.89
CA GLY A 118 -2.97 8.53 -3.64
C GLY A 118 -3.82 9.80 -3.68
N ASP A 119 -4.07 10.39 -4.85
CA ASP A 119 -4.86 11.60 -5.01
C ASP A 119 -6.36 11.33 -5.08
N THR A 120 -6.80 10.30 -5.80
CA THR A 120 -8.22 9.96 -5.95
C THR A 120 -8.68 8.86 -5.01
N GLY A 121 -7.77 7.97 -4.61
CA GLY A 121 -8.07 6.72 -3.90
C GLY A 121 -8.55 5.60 -4.82
N ASP A 122 -8.58 5.81 -6.14
CA ASP A 122 -9.13 4.79 -7.05
C ASP A 122 -8.17 3.62 -7.24
N VAL A 123 -8.73 2.46 -7.57
CA VAL A 123 -7.93 1.25 -7.81
C VAL A 123 -7.19 1.39 -9.13
N ILE A 124 -5.87 1.32 -9.05
CA ILE A 124 -4.97 1.24 -10.20
C ILE A 124 -4.83 -0.22 -10.64
N LEU A 125 -4.56 -1.11 -9.67
CA LEU A 125 -4.40 -2.54 -9.90
C LEU A 125 -4.95 -3.32 -8.70
N ALA A 126 -5.83 -4.29 -8.97
CA ALA A 126 -6.50 -5.08 -7.94
C ALA A 126 -5.64 -6.19 -7.34
N ASP A 127 -4.56 -6.59 -8.00
CA ASP A 127 -3.56 -7.52 -7.45
C ASP A 127 -2.18 -7.34 -8.11
N ALA A 128 -1.24 -6.76 -7.37
CA ALA A 128 0.14 -6.53 -7.80
C ALA A 128 1.08 -7.71 -7.51
N ARG A 129 0.61 -8.77 -6.83
CA ARG A 129 1.47 -9.86 -6.36
C ARG A 129 2.25 -10.52 -7.50
N GLU A 130 1.55 -10.93 -8.56
CA GLU A 130 2.17 -11.66 -9.66
C GLU A 130 3.19 -10.81 -10.44
N HIS A 131 2.95 -9.50 -10.52
CA HIS A 131 3.89 -8.57 -11.14
C HIS A 131 5.22 -8.54 -10.38
N ILE A 132 5.17 -8.40 -9.06
CA ILE A 132 6.37 -8.35 -8.22
C ILE A 132 7.09 -9.71 -8.17
N GLU A 133 6.34 -10.82 -8.11
CA GLU A 133 6.96 -12.15 -7.99
C GLU A 133 7.56 -12.68 -9.28
N ARG A 134 6.98 -12.35 -10.44
CA ARG A 134 7.28 -13.05 -11.68
C ARG A 134 7.33 -12.19 -12.93
N LEU A 135 6.36 -11.31 -13.16
CA LEU A 135 6.21 -10.64 -14.46
C LEU A 135 7.15 -9.45 -14.65
N ASP A 136 7.30 -8.63 -13.61
CA ASP A 136 8.15 -7.44 -13.61
C ASP A 136 8.79 -7.19 -12.23
N PRO A 137 9.69 -8.08 -11.76
CA PRO A 137 10.32 -7.93 -10.45
C PRO A 137 11.17 -6.66 -10.30
N GLN A 138 11.56 -6.05 -11.42
CA GLN A 138 12.34 -4.80 -11.47
C GLN A 138 11.44 -3.54 -11.53
N GLY A 139 10.12 -3.72 -11.59
CA GLY A 139 9.14 -2.64 -11.62
C GLY A 139 9.28 -1.69 -12.80
N GLN A 140 9.78 -2.14 -13.96
CA GLN A 140 9.97 -1.31 -15.15
C GLN A 140 8.67 -0.67 -15.62
N TYR A 141 7.55 -1.37 -15.47
CA TYR A 141 6.22 -0.96 -15.91
C TYR A 141 5.30 -0.58 -14.74
N PHE A 142 5.82 -0.50 -13.52
CA PHE A 142 5.04 -0.08 -12.34
C PHE A 142 4.39 1.30 -12.58
N PRO A 143 3.09 1.49 -12.29
CA PRO A 143 2.23 0.66 -11.43
C PRO A 143 1.34 -0.33 -12.21
N TRP A 144 1.74 -0.68 -13.44
CA TRP A 144 1.06 -1.65 -14.30
C TRP A 144 -0.39 -1.27 -14.62
N SER A 145 -0.63 0.03 -14.83
CA SER A 145 -1.90 0.56 -15.32
C SER A 145 -1.89 0.71 -16.84
N ASN A 146 -3.03 0.40 -17.47
CA ASN A 146 -3.26 0.66 -18.90
C ASN A 146 -3.54 2.14 -19.22
N VAL A 147 -3.40 3.03 -18.24
CA VAL A 147 -3.71 4.46 -18.37
C VAL A 147 -2.40 5.24 -18.35
N GLU A 148 -2.06 5.87 -19.46
CA GLU A 148 -0.95 6.83 -19.53
C GLU A 148 -1.23 7.96 -18.54
N ARG A 149 -0.35 8.13 -17.55
CA ARG A 149 -0.46 9.25 -16.62
C ARG A 149 0.02 10.51 -17.33
N GLU A 150 -0.93 11.26 -17.88
CA GLU A 150 -0.72 12.64 -18.34
C GLU A 150 0.10 13.40 -17.28
N PRO A 151 1.30 13.91 -17.63
CA PRO A 151 2.11 14.64 -16.68
C PRO A 151 1.34 15.91 -16.30
N SER A 152 1.10 16.09 -15.00
CA SER A 152 0.49 17.30 -14.45
C SER A 152 1.16 18.54 -15.07
N SER A 153 0.42 19.27 -15.89
CA SER A 153 0.92 20.49 -16.51
C SER A 153 1.33 21.47 -15.42
N CYS A 154 2.63 21.60 -15.23
CA CYS A 154 3.22 22.67 -14.47
C CYS A 154 4.50 23.08 -15.21
N CYS A 155 4.32 24.00 -16.15
CA CYS A 155 5.22 25.09 -16.53
C CYS A 155 4.89 25.55 -17.96
N SER A 156 4.08 26.60 -18.09
CA SER A 156 4.49 27.73 -18.92
C SER A 156 4.34 28.99 -18.09
N CYS A 157 5.47 29.41 -17.54
CA CYS A 157 5.69 30.75 -17.04
C CYS A 157 5.86 31.70 -18.24
N SER A 158 5.56 32.98 -17.99
CA SER A 158 5.72 34.18 -18.83
C SER A 158 4.66 34.40 -19.90
N LEU A 159 3.73 35.34 -19.68
CA LEU A 159 3.85 36.81 -19.72
C LEU A 159 3.98 37.36 -21.15
N MET A 160 2.96 38.17 -21.49
CA MET A 160 2.84 39.17 -22.56
C MET A 160 2.71 38.67 -24.00
#